data_AF-A0A829PM12-F1
#
_entry.id   AF-A0A829PM12-F1
#
_cell.length_a   1.000
_cell.length_b   1.000
_cell.length_c   1.000
_cell.angle_alpha   90.00
_cell.angle_beta   90.00
_cell.angle_gamma   90.00
#
_symmetry.space_group_name_H-M   'P 1'
#
loop_
_entity.id
_entity.type
_entity.pdbx_description
1 polymer ?
#
loop_
_entity_poly.entity_id
_entity_poly.type
_entity_poly.pdbx_seq_one_letter_code
_entity_poly.pdbx_strand_id
1 'polypeptide(L)' 'MEEEYYQACRAAADWMTGKHDGPDQLVEGYLQSIQSTGNIGPGTFHKSWHELTADRQAAVIVATNAAAEQQCG' A
#
# COMPACT_ATOMS: atom_id res chain seq x y z
N MET A 1 8.67 -13.12 1.85
CA MET A 1 7.96 -12.50 0.72
C MET A 1 6.47 -12.40 1.02
N GLU A 2 5.82 -13.52 1.38
CA GLU A 2 4.39 -13.53 1.76
C GLU A 2 4.10 -12.69 3.02
N GLU A 3 4.93 -12.81 4.07
CA GLU A 3 4.79 -11.99 5.28
C GLU A 3 4.93 -10.48 5.00
N GLU A 4 5.94 -10.07 4.24
CA GLU A 4 6.14 -8.67 3.88
C GLU A 4 4.98 -8.12 3.03
N TYR A 5 4.43 -8.93 2.12
CA TYR A 5 3.25 -8.58 1.34
C TYR A 5 2.02 -8.39 2.25
N TYR A 6 1.80 -9.32 3.18
CA TYR A 6 0.73 -9.22 4.17
C TYR A 6 0.86 -7.94 5.01
N GLN A 7 2.08 -7.62 5.48
CA GLN A 7 2.37 -6.38 6.21
C GLN A 7 2.09 -5.13 5.36
N ALA A 8 2.44 -5.16 4.06
CA ALA A 8 2.15 -4.05 3.16
C ALA A 8 0.65 -3.85 2.96
N CYS A 9 -0.11 -4.94 2.79
CA CYS A 9 -1.57 -4.90 2.66
C CYS A 9 -2.22 -4.35 3.93
N ARG A 10 -1.83 -4.85 5.11
CA ARG A 10 -2.33 -4.36 6.39
C ARG A 10 -2.06 -2.88 6.59
N ALA A 11 -0.85 -2.40 6.27
CA ALA A 11 -0.51 -0.99 6.38
C ALA A 11 -1.36 -0.10 5.46
N ALA A 12 -1.69 -0.56 4.25
CA ALA A 12 -2.61 0.13 3.36
C ALA A 12 -4.04 0.14 3.91
N ALA A 13 -4.54 -0.99 4.41
CA ALA A 13 -5.87 -1.09 5.02
C ALA A 13 -6.02 -0.18 6.26
N ASP A 14 -4.97 -0.10 7.08
CA ASP A 14 -4.94 0.79 8.24
C ASP A 14 -5.03 2.27 7.81
N TRP A 15 -4.35 2.67 6.72
CA TRP A 15 -4.49 4.03 6.16
C TRP A 15 -5.89 4.29 5.60
N MET A 16 -6.53 3.27 5.02
CA MET A 16 -7.89 3.37 4.46
C MET A 16 -8.98 3.43 5.54
N THR A 17 -8.68 2.98 6.77
CA THR A 17 -9.63 2.93 7.87
C THR A 17 -10.23 4.31 8.15
N GLY A 18 -11.57 4.38 8.15
CA GLY A 18 -12.31 5.62 8.43
C GLY A 18 -12.48 6.56 7.22
N LYS A 19 -11.96 6.19 6.04
CA LYS A 19 -12.28 6.89 4.78
C LYS A 19 -13.61 6.38 4.23
N HIS A 20 -14.35 7.27 3.56
CA HIS A 20 -15.67 6.99 2.98
C HIS A 20 -15.64 6.97 1.44
N ASP A 21 -14.46 6.84 0.86
CA ASP A 21 -14.23 6.85 -0.59
C ASP A 21 -14.45 5.46 -1.21
N GLY A 22 -14.62 5.41 -2.53
CA GLY A 22 -14.69 4.14 -3.27
C GLY A 22 -13.34 3.43 -3.38
N PRO A 23 -13.29 2.11 -3.69
CA PRO A 23 -12.04 1.34 -3.74
C PRO A 23 -10.95 1.98 -4.60
N ASP A 24 -11.28 2.42 -5.82
CA ASP A 24 -10.31 3.07 -6.73
C ASP A 24 -9.73 4.36 -6.12
N GLN A 25 -10.57 5.18 -5.48
CA GLN A 25 -10.15 6.43 -4.83
C GLN A 25 -9.26 6.17 -3.61
N LEU A 26 -9.53 5.09 -2.87
CA LEU A 26 -8.68 4.64 -1.77
C LEU A 26 -7.30 4.19 -2.27
N VAL A 27 -7.26 3.42 -3.36
CA VAL A 27 -6.01 2.97 -3.99
C VAL A 27 -5.19 4.15 -4.48
N GLU A 28 -5.78 5.03 -5.29
CA GLU A 28 -5.10 6.22 -5.82
C GLU A 28 -4.60 7.12 -4.69
N GLY A 29 -5.43 7.37 -3.68
CA GLY A 29 -5.07 8.21 -2.54
C GLY A 29 -3.91 7.63 -1.71
N TYR A 30 -3.90 6.32 -1.47
CA TYR A 30 -2.81 5.67 -0.75
C TYR A 30 -1.51 5.74 -1.54
N LEU A 31 -1.54 5.37 -2.83
CA LEU A 31 -0.36 5.40 -3.71
C LEU A 31 0.20 6.81 -3.83
N GLN A 32 -0.67 7.82 -4.00
CA GLN A 32 -0.24 9.22 -4.00
C GLN A 32 0.46 9.60 -2.69
N SER A 33 -0.07 9.16 -1.54
CA SER A 33 0.49 9.49 -0.23
C SER A 33 1.92 8.96 -0.06
N ILE A 34 2.19 7.71 -0.46
CA ILE A 34 3.51 7.07 -0.31
C ILE A 34 4.51 7.56 -1.37
N GLN A 35 4.02 7.94 -2.56
CA GLN A 35 4.85 8.52 -3.63
C GLN A 35 5.25 9.97 -3.33
N SER A 36 4.37 10.75 -2.70
CA SER A 36 4.59 12.19 -2.50
C SER A 36 5.37 12.53 -1.24
N THR A 37 5.15 11.79 -0.15
CA THR A 37 5.73 12.11 1.17
C THR A 37 7.08 11.44 1.41
N GLY A 38 7.44 10.46 0.58
CA GLY A 38 8.58 9.58 0.84
C GLY A 38 8.39 8.70 2.07
N ASN A 39 7.14 8.43 2.46
CA ASN A 39 6.82 7.59 3.62
C ASN A 39 7.55 6.24 3.56
N ILE A 40 8.17 5.89 4.68
CA ILE A 40 8.91 4.64 4.88
C ILE A 40 8.18 3.84 5.95
N GLY A 41 7.70 2.64 5.59
CA GLY A 41 7.02 1.76 6.54
C GLY A 41 6.75 0.38 5.95
N PRO A 42 5.97 -0.45 6.67
CA PRO A 42 5.62 -1.79 6.19
C PRO A 42 4.90 -1.77 4.84
N GLY A 43 4.08 -0.75 4.59
CA GLY A 43 3.42 -0.47 3.31
C GLY A 43 4.36 -0.31 2.11
N THR A 44 5.63 0.01 2.35
CA THR A 44 6.66 0.22 1.32
C THR A 44 7.91 -0.61 1.57
N PHE A 45 7.78 -1.77 2.23
CA PHE A 45 8.91 -2.67 2.52
C PHE A 45 10.08 -1.98 3.23
N HIS A 46 9.78 -1.03 4.12
CA HIS A 46 10.76 -0.23 4.85
C HIS A 46 11.75 0.53 3.96
N LYS A 47 11.32 0.91 2.75
CA LYS A 47 12.06 1.78 1.82
C LYS A 47 11.16 2.91 1.34
N SER A 48 11.74 4.02 0.87
CA SER A 48 10.94 5.02 0.16
C SER A 48 10.50 4.46 -1.19
N TRP A 49 9.39 4.96 -1.73
CA TRP A 49 8.87 4.52 -3.03
C TRP A 49 9.91 4.53 -4.16
N HIS A 50 10.78 5.55 -4.17
CA HIS A 50 11.83 5.73 -5.19
C HIS A 50 13.00 4.74 -5.07
N GLU A 51 13.17 4.09 -3.92
CA GLU A 51 14.21 3.08 -3.69
C GLU A 51 13.74 1.65 -3.95
N LEU A 52 12.44 1.46 -4.24
CA LEU A 52 11.88 0.16 -4.57
C LEU A 52 12.26 -0.24 -5.99
N THR A 53 12.55 -1.53 -6.17
CA THR A 53 12.61 -2.13 -7.51
C THR A 53 11.22 -2.13 -8.14
N ALA A 54 11.15 -2.25 -9.48
CA ALA A 54 9.87 -2.33 -10.18
C ALA A 54 8.96 -3.46 -9.64
N ASP A 55 9.54 -4.63 -9.36
CA ASP A 55 8.78 -5.76 -8.77
C ASP A 55 8.22 -5.43 -7.38
N ARG A 56 8.98 -4.69 -6.56
CA ARG A 56 8.49 -4.26 -5.24
C ARG A 56 7.43 -3.17 -5.35
N GLN A 57 7.55 -2.24 -6.30
CA GLN A 57 6.48 -1.26 -6.57
C GLN A 57 5.20 -1.97 -7.01
N ALA A 58 5.29 -2.95 -7.90
CA ALA A 58 4.15 -3.78 -8.30
C ALA A 58 3.54 -4.51 -7.10
N ALA A 59 4.35 -5.08 -6.21
CA ALA A 59 3.85 -5.73 -5.00
C ALA A 59 3.11 -4.76 -4.06
N VAL A 60 3.58 -3.52 -3.89
CA VAL A 60 2.84 -2.49 -3.13
C VAL A 60 1.50 -2.19 -3.80
N ILE A 61 1.46 -2.05 -5.12
CA ILE A 61 0.23 -1.78 -5.86
C ILE A 61 -0.77 -2.94 -5.67
N VAL A 62 -0.33 -4.19 -5.80
CA VAL A 62 -1.19 -5.37 -5.60
C VAL A 62 -1.70 -5.42 -4.15
N ALA A 63 -0.83 -5.19 -3.15
CA ALA A 63 -1.22 -5.14 -1.75
C ALA A 63 -2.22 -4.01 -1.46
N THR A 64 -2.06 -2.86 -2.10
CA THR A 64 -2.98 -1.71 -1.96
C THR A 64 -4.35 -2.03 -2.54
N ASN A 65 -4.41 -2.66 -3.71
CA ASN A 65 -5.68 -3.12 -4.30
C ASN A 65 -6.37 -4.14 -3.38
N ALA A 66 -5.62 -5.13 -2.88
CA ALA A 66 -6.16 -6.11 -1.94
C ALA A 66 -6.68 -5.45 -0.66
N ALA A 67 -6.01 -4.41 -0.16
CA ALA A 67 -6.47 -3.66 1.00
C ALA A 67 -7.79 -2.93 0.78
N ALA A 68 -7.96 -2.26 -0.37
CA ALA A 68 -9.19 -1.58 -0.72
C ALA A 68 -10.38 -2.54 -0.83
N GLU A 69 -10.11 -3.76 -1.29
CA GLU A 69 -11.10 -4.84 -1.40
C GLU A 69 -11.27 -5.65 -0.10
N GLN A 70 -10.59 -5.27 0.99
CA GLN A 70 -10.60 -5.97 2.30
C GLN A 70 -10.09 -7.43 2.23
N GLN A 71 -9.14 -7.71 1.34
CA GLN A 71 -8.57 -9.03 1.05
C GLN A 71 -7.15 -9.22 1.62
N CYS A 72 -6.80 -8.56 2.72
CA CYS A 72 -5.50 -8.71 3.38
C CYS A 72 -5.40 -9.94 4.29
N GLY A 73 -6.16 -11.01 4.03
CA GLY A 73 -6.30 -12.19 4.89
C GLY A 73 -5.68 -13.46 4.32
#